data_AF-A0A959CC81-F1
#
_entry.id   AF-A0A959CC81-F1
#
_cell.length_a   1.000
_cell.length_b   1.000
_cell.length_c   1.000
_cell.angle_alpha   90.00
_cell.angle_beta   90.00
_cell.angle_gamma   90.00
#
_symmetry.space_group_name_H-M   'P 1'
#
loop_
_entity.id
_entity.type
_entity.pdbx_description
1 polymer ?
#
loop_
_entity_poly.entity_id
_entity_poly.type
_entity_poly.pdbx_seq_one_letter_code
_entity_poly.pdbx_strand_id
1 'polypeptide(L)'
;FSTYMPDNLMINFLSRYGPFSRKQYWQDAICFTNAEKVKCSVVKEDENTLAVATDDSAPGLSLQKEICEAFRELGKNAKTEIAVAGGPFVAWETLAADVADDRQKTRALDGSAVPVEAFLHFFGSEHLSAGPKMKEKSSPAIFFSYAWGDGEETGESREKVVDDLFGSLLKDDFDVRRDKKDVGYGELISDFMSEIGRGDLIVVFVSDKYVRSPYCMFELYEIARNCKFEKDLFSSRILPVRVESIRFDDPDMLEQYFSYWESEEQKWENLIRKRTKNITPAQSRRYHITKDINRNFGELVDWLTDMNAKTNAILRENDFAEVKAAILNRLENLKK
;
A
#
# COMPACT_ATOMS: atom_id res chain seq x y z
N PHE A 1 -22.02 8.03 6.01
CA PHE A 1 -21.96 7.90 4.54
C PHE A 1 -22.33 6.47 4.18
N SER A 2 -23.35 6.32 3.33
CA SER A 2 -24.16 5.14 2.95
C SER A 2 -24.71 4.27 4.08
N THR A 3 -25.97 3.81 4.00
CA THR A 3 -26.50 2.75 4.89
C THR A 3 -26.22 1.34 4.37
N TYR A 4 -25.67 1.22 3.16
CA TYR A 4 -25.22 -0.02 2.56
C TYR A 4 -23.88 0.20 1.84
N MET A 5 -22.85 -0.53 2.25
CA MET A 5 -21.53 -0.45 1.65
C MET A 5 -21.14 -1.82 1.08
N PRO A 6 -21.00 -1.97 -0.26
CA PRO A 6 -20.46 -3.21 -0.82
C PRO A 6 -19.06 -3.48 -0.28
N ASP A 7 -18.74 -4.73 0.05
CA ASP A 7 -17.41 -5.13 0.60
C ASP A 7 -16.26 -4.62 -0.28
N ASN A 8 -16.46 -4.61 -1.60
CA ASN A 8 -15.46 -4.17 -2.57
C ASN A 8 -15.27 -2.65 -2.60
N LEU A 9 -16.21 -1.84 -2.10
CA LEU A 9 -16.11 -0.38 -2.16
C LEU A 9 -14.99 0.13 -1.24
N MET A 10 -14.92 -0.37 -0.01
CA MET A 10 -13.84 -0.02 0.91
C MET A 10 -12.50 -0.55 0.44
N ILE A 11 -12.47 -1.77 -0.11
CA ILE A 11 -11.25 -2.34 -0.70
C ILE A 11 -10.76 -1.46 -1.86
N ASN A 12 -11.64 -1.05 -2.76
CA ASN A 12 -11.31 -0.17 -3.89
C ASN A 12 -10.86 1.22 -3.42
N PHE A 13 -11.53 1.78 -2.41
CA PHE A 13 -11.18 3.07 -1.84
C PHE A 13 -9.80 3.01 -1.15
N LEU A 14 -9.53 1.97 -0.34
CA LEU A 14 -8.23 1.73 0.28
C LEU A 14 -7.14 1.48 -0.76
N SER A 15 -7.45 0.72 -1.81
CA SER A 15 -6.51 0.46 -2.90
C SER A 15 -6.13 1.75 -3.65
N ARG A 16 -7.10 2.62 -3.93
CA ARG A 16 -6.90 3.84 -4.70
C ARG A 16 -6.35 4.99 -3.86
N TYR A 17 -6.83 5.16 -2.63
CA TYR A 17 -6.58 6.33 -1.79
C TYR A 17 -5.77 6.06 -0.52
N GLY A 18 -5.63 4.79 -0.12
CA GLY A 18 -4.76 4.40 0.99
C GLY A 18 -3.32 4.93 0.90
N PRO A 19 -2.70 5.01 -0.30
CA PRO A 19 -1.38 5.62 -0.46
C PRO A 19 -1.29 7.12 -0.13
N PHE A 20 -2.41 7.87 -0.12
CA PHE A 20 -2.44 9.28 0.29
C PHE A 20 -2.68 9.48 1.79
N SER A 21 -2.89 8.39 2.53
CA SER A 21 -3.06 8.41 3.98
C SER A 21 -1.73 8.54 4.71
N ARG A 22 -1.66 9.40 5.73
CA ARG A 22 -0.46 9.48 6.61
C ARG A 22 -0.40 8.37 7.65
N LYS A 23 -1.52 7.71 7.94
CA LYS A 23 -1.63 6.57 8.86
C LYS A 23 -2.75 5.64 8.40
N GLN A 24 -2.41 4.41 8.04
CA GLN A 24 -3.41 3.38 7.78
C GLN A 24 -3.63 2.58 9.07
N TYR A 25 -4.75 2.84 9.74
CA TYR A 25 -5.17 2.01 10.86
C TYR A 25 -5.95 0.84 10.29
N TRP A 26 -5.26 -0.29 10.11
CA TRP A 26 -5.86 -1.52 9.62
C TRP A 26 -6.92 -2.02 10.60
N GLN A 27 -8.17 -1.67 10.32
CA GLN A 27 -9.43 -2.43 10.45
C GLN A 27 -10.61 -1.48 10.21
N ASP A 28 -10.52 -0.22 10.66
CA ASP A 28 -11.68 0.69 10.66
C ASP A 28 -11.37 2.15 10.31
N ALA A 29 -10.14 2.59 10.00
CA ALA A 29 -9.91 4.03 9.73
C ALA A 29 -8.73 4.42 8.83
N ILE A 30 -8.87 5.57 8.13
CA ILE A 30 -7.87 6.22 7.29
C ILE A 30 -7.79 7.70 7.67
N CYS A 31 -6.58 8.27 7.75
CA CYS A 31 -6.39 9.70 8.04
C CYS A 31 -5.68 10.42 6.87
N PHE A 32 -6.41 11.33 6.22
CA PHE A 32 -5.92 12.21 5.18
C PHE A 32 -5.39 13.51 5.78
N THR A 33 -4.41 14.11 5.10
CA THR A 33 -3.91 15.43 5.46
C THR A 33 -3.63 16.21 4.19
N ASN A 34 -4.28 17.36 4.02
CA ASN A 34 -4.05 18.22 2.86
C ASN A 34 -2.72 19.00 2.98
N ALA A 35 -2.38 19.79 1.96
CA ALA A 35 -1.16 20.59 1.92
C ALA A 35 -1.07 21.63 3.06
N GLU A 36 -2.21 22.06 3.59
CA GLU A 36 -2.35 23.02 4.67
C GLU A 36 -2.31 22.37 6.06
N LYS A 37 -2.03 21.06 6.13
CA LYS A 37 -1.97 20.25 7.36
C LYS A 37 -3.32 20.03 8.05
N VAL A 38 -4.43 20.36 7.39
CA VAL A 38 -5.77 20.01 7.87
C VAL A 38 -6.01 18.53 7.71
N LYS A 39 -6.63 17.91 8.71
CA LYS A 39 -6.85 16.47 8.77
C LYS A 39 -8.30 16.13 8.47
N CYS A 40 -8.51 15.07 7.70
CA CYS A 40 -9.81 14.43 7.55
C CYS A 40 -9.65 12.94 7.86
N SER A 41 -10.52 12.39 8.70
CA SER A 41 -10.55 10.97 9.04
C SER A 41 -11.76 10.31 8.40
N VAL A 42 -11.53 9.16 7.77
CA VAL A 42 -12.58 8.25 7.33
C VAL A 42 -12.57 7.06 8.27
N VAL A 43 -13.68 6.77 8.91
CA VAL A 43 -13.81 5.70 9.91
C VAL A 43 -15.02 4.83 9.56
N LYS A 44 -14.87 3.51 9.63
CA LYS A 44 -15.97 2.55 9.61
C LYS A 44 -16.68 2.63 10.95
N GLU A 45 -17.90 3.15 10.95
CA GLU A 45 -18.68 3.37 12.16
C GLU A 45 -19.46 2.12 12.56
N ASP A 46 -19.99 1.38 11.57
CA ASP A 46 -20.58 0.05 11.74
C ASP A 46 -20.34 -0.83 10.50
N GLU A 47 -20.98 -2.01 10.41
CA GLU A 47 -20.81 -2.93 9.28
C GLU A 47 -21.09 -2.29 7.91
N ASN A 48 -21.96 -1.27 7.86
CA ASN A 48 -22.51 -0.71 6.64
C ASN A 48 -22.26 0.80 6.44
N THR A 49 -21.79 1.52 7.47
CA THR A 49 -21.66 2.99 7.43
C THR A 49 -20.21 3.47 7.60
N LEU A 50 -19.92 4.62 6.96
CA LEU A 50 -18.66 5.35 7.12
C LEU A 50 -18.88 6.76 7.67
N ALA A 51 -18.11 7.11 8.69
CA ALA A 51 -17.95 8.47 9.17
C ALA A 51 -16.79 9.16 8.46
N VAL A 52 -17.03 10.35 7.90
CA VAL A 52 -15.99 11.21 7.34
C VAL A 52 -15.98 12.49 8.18
N ALA A 53 -14.93 12.72 8.94
CA ALA A 53 -14.83 13.81 9.91
C ALA A 53 -13.60 14.69 9.65
N THR A 54 -13.76 16.00 9.84
CA THR A 54 -12.72 17.01 9.68
C THR A 54 -12.99 18.17 10.66
N ASP A 55 -12.16 19.21 10.65
CA ASP A 55 -12.45 20.44 11.36
C ASP A 55 -13.37 21.36 10.54
N ASP A 56 -14.02 22.33 11.18
CA ASP A 56 -14.95 23.25 10.50
C ASP A 56 -14.25 24.30 9.62
N SER A 57 -12.96 24.10 9.29
CA SER A 57 -12.24 25.00 8.40
C SER A 57 -12.67 24.80 6.95
N ALA A 58 -12.66 25.86 6.14
CA ALA A 58 -12.96 25.74 4.71
C ALA A 58 -12.08 24.70 3.98
N PRO A 59 -10.77 24.59 4.25
CA PRO A 59 -9.94 23.52 3.69
C PRO A 59 -10.32 22.11 4.19
N GLY A 60 -10.79 21.99 5.42
CA GLY A 60 -11.32 20.74 5.99
C GLY A 60 -12.57 20.28 5.26
N LEU A 61 -13.57 21.17 5.16
CA LEU A 61 -14.82 20.91 4.45
C LEU A 61 -14.59 20.59 2.96
N SER A 62 -13.62 21.25 2.31
CA SER A 62 -13.20 20.93 0.94
C SER A 62 -12.67 19.50 0.82
N LEU A 63 -11.77 19.09 1.72
CA LEU A 63 -11.20 17.74 1.73
C LEU A 63 -12.26 16.67 2.04
N GLN A 64 -13.19 16.96 2.96
CA GLN A 64 -14.33 16.09 3.26
C GLN A 64 -15.23 15.88 2.03
N LYS A 65 -15.51 16.95 1.28
CA LYS A 65 -16.27 16.88 0.03
C LYS A 65 -15.57 15.97 -1.00
N GLU A 66 -14.27 16.17 -1.25
CA GLU A 66 -13.50 15.35 -2.19
C GLU A 66 -13.55 13.86 -1.84
N ILE A 67 -13.41 13.52 -0.56
CA ILE A 67 -13.48 12.15 -0.06
C ILE A 67 -14.87 11.55 -0.30
N CYS A 68 -15.94 12.29 0.01
CA CYS A 68 -17.31 11.85 -0.23
C CYS A 68 -17.62 11.65 -1.72
N GLU A 69 -17.12 12.53 -2.59
CA GLU A 69 -17.25 12.39 -4.05
C GLU A 69 -16.50 11.15 -4.56
N ALA A 70 -15.28 10.90 -4.07
CA ALA A 70 -14.50 9.71 -4.42
C ALA A 70 -15.23 8.40 -4.05
N PHE A 71 -15.87 8.35 -2.87
CA PHE A 71 -16.69 7.19 -2.50
C PHE A 71 -17.91 7.01 -3.42
N ARG A 72 -18.57 8.11 -3.81
CA ARG A 72 -19.70 8.07 -4.75
C ARG A 72 -19.27 7.53 -6.12
N GLU A 73 -18.14 8.02 -6.65
CA GLU A 73 -17.61 7.58 -7.95
C GLU A 73 -17.22 6.11 -7.96
N LEU A 74 -16.61 5.61 -6.88
CA LEU A 74 -16.27 4.19 -6.75
C LEU A 74 -17.52 3.32 -6.55
N GLY A 75 -18.59 3.90 -6.01
CA GLY A 75 -19.85 3.22 -5.73
C GLY A 75 -20.65 2.80 -6.96
N LYS A 76 -20.45 3.46 -8.13
CA LYS A 76 -21.03 3.32 -9.50
C LYS A 76 -22.47 2.78 -9.67
N ASN A 77 -22.86 1.74 -8.95
CA ASN A 77 -24.15 1.03 -8.99
C ASN A 77 -24.92 1.06 -7.65
N ALA A 78 -24.33 1.56 -6.55
CA ALA A 78 -24.99 1.66 -5.25
C ALA A 78 -25.70 3.02 -5.09
N LYS A 79 -26.92 3.00 -4.53
CA LYS A 79 -27.59 4.24 -4.10
C LYS A 79 -26.71 4.94 -3.07
N THR A 80 -26.32 6.18 -3.34
CA THR A 80 -25.47 6.94 -2.42
C THR A 80 -26.35 7.68 -1.43
N GLU A 81 -26.06 7.52 -0.15
CA GLU A 81 -26.85 8.13 0.92
C GLU A 81 -25.92 8.85 1.90
N ILE A 82 -26.35 10.00 2.41
CA ILE A 82 -25.53 10.83 3.27
C ILE A 82 -26.32 11.33 4.48
N ALA A 83 -25.64 11.42 5.62
CA ALA A 83 -26.11 11.98 6.86
C ALA A 83 -25.04 12.93 7.40
N VAL A 84 -25.47 13.99 8.08
CA VAL A 84 -24.57 14.96 8.72
C VAL A 84 -24.77 14.86 10.24
N ALA A 85 -23.67 14.82 10.99
CA ALA A 85 -23.66 14.80 12.46
C ALA A 85 -24.58 13.73 13.11
N GLY A 86 -24.66 12.53 12.52
CA GLY A 86 -25.49 11.43 13.02
C GLY A 86 -27.00 11.62 12.80
N GLY A 87 -27.40 12.57 11.95
CA GLY A 87 -28.80 12.79 11.56
C GLY A 87 -29.36 11.73 10.60
N PRO A 88 -30.59 11.93 10.11
CA PRO A 88 -31.23 11.01 9.17
C PRO A 88 -30.49 10.95 7.83
N PHE A 89 -30.42 9.75 7.24
CA PHE A 89 -29.85 9.58 5.90
C PHE A 89 -30.77 10.13 4.81
N VAL A 90 -30.18 10.81 3.84
CA VAL A 90 -30.85 11.35 2.65
C VAL A 90 -30.20 10.73 1.41
N ALA A 91 -31.01 10.32 0.43
CA ALA A 91 -30.49 9.88 -0.86
C ALA A 91 -29.85 11.05 -1.61
N TRP A 92 -28.65 10.83 -2.15
CA TRP A 92 -27.85 11.87 -2.79
C TRP A 92 -28.58 12.50 -3.98
N GLU A 93 -29.26 11.70 -4.80
CA GLU A 93 -29.98 12.18 -5.98
C GLU A 93 -31.17 13.08 -5.60
N THR A 94 -31.91 12.70 -4.56
CA THR A 94 -33.01 13.51 -4.02
C THR A 94 -32.49 14.82 -3.47
N LEU A 95 -31.42 14.76 -2.67
CA LEU A 95 -30.79 15.93 -2.08
C LEU A 95 -30.25 16.88 -3.16
N ALA A 96 -29.60 16.36 -4.19
CA ALA A 96 -29.08 17.14 -5.31
C ALA A 96 -30.21 17.84 -6.08
N ALA A 97 -31.34 17.16 -6.31
CA ALA A 97 -32.52 17.75 -6.94
C ALA A 97 -33.16 18.84 -6.07
N ASP A 98 -33.30 18.60 -4.76
CA ASP A 98 -33.85 19.59 -3.81
C ASP A 98 -32.94 20.82 -3.68
N VAL A 99 -31.62 20.66 -3.74
CA VAL A 99 -30.66 21.77 -3.80
C VAL A 99 -30.80 22.56 -5.11
N ALA A 100 -30.93 21.88 -6.25
CA ALA A 100 -31.10 22.53 -7.55
C ALA A 100 -32.43 23.30 -7.64
N ASP A 101 -33.48 22.81 -6.98
CA ASP A 101 -34.79 23.45 -6.86
C ASP A 101 -34.86 24.54 -5.77
N ASP A 102 -33.74 24.87 -5.10
CA ASP A 102 -33.66 25.84 -3.99
C ASP A 102 -34.63 25.54 -2.84
N ARG A 103 -34.83 24.25 -2.52
CA ARG A 103 -35.69 23.85 -1.41
C ARG A 103 -34.98 23.99 -0.08
N GLN A 104 -35.72 24.47 0.92
CA GLN A 104 -35.19 24.60 2.28
C GLN A 104 -35.10 23.26 3.03
N LYS A 105 -35.90 22.27 2.63
CA LYS A 105 -35.97 20.96 3.29
C LYS A 105 -35.99 19.84 2.25
N THR A 106 -35.30 18.76 2.58
CA THR A 106 -35.31 17.50 1.84
C THR A 106 -35.92 16.39 2.69
N ARG A 107 -36.34 15.30 2.06
CA ARG A 107 -36.94 14.15 2.74
C ARG A 107 -35.91 13.05 2.94
N ALA A 108 -35.68 12.68 4.19
CA ALA A 108 -34.83 11.56 4.55
C ALA A 108 -35.48 10.20 4.24
N LEU A 109 -34.67 9.14 4.27
CA LEU A 109 -35.10 7.76 4.01
C LEU A 109 -36.11 7.23 5.03
N ASP A 110 -36.05 7.71 6.28
CA ASP A 110 -37.04 7.42 7.33
C ASP A 110 -38.33 8.26 7.20
N GLY A 111 -38.40 9.13 6.19
CA GLY A 111 -39.54 9.99 5.91
C GLY A 111 -39.53 11.34 6.65
N SER A 112 -38.56 11.58 7.53
CA SER A 112 -38.38 12.86 8.22
C SER A 112 -37.95 13.99 7.27
N ALA A 113 -38.21 15.24 7.67
CA ALA A 113 -37.81 16.42 6.91
C ALA A 113 -36.54 17.01 7.52
N VAL A 114 -35.48 17.13 6.73
CA VAL A 114 -34.15 17.59 7.15
C VAL A 114 -33.80 18.89 6.43
N PRO A 115 -33.21 19.90 7.09
CA PRO A 115 -32.80 21.14 6.43
C PRO A 115 -31.71 20.88 5.37
N VAL A 116 -31.91 21.42 4.16
CA VAL A 116 -30.94 21.31 3.06
C VAL A 116 -29.64 22.06 3.37
N GLU A 117 -29.72 23.12 4.18
CA GLU A 117 -28.58 23.94 4.61
C GLU A 117 -27.42 23.11 5.19
N ALA A 118 -27.73 22.05 5.95
CA ALA A 118 -26.74 21.16 6.54
C ALA A 118 -25.85 20.45 5.50
N PHE A 119 -26.31 20.35 4.26
CA PHE A 119 -25.63 19.63 3.18
C PHE A 119 -25.01 20.55 2.12
N LEU A 120 -25.25 21.87 2.15
CA LEU A 120 -24.86 22.78 1.07
C LEU A 120 -23.36 22.80 0.77
N HIS A 121 -22.50 22.53 1.75
CA HIS A 121 -21.05 22.45 1.54
C HIS A 121 -20.64 21.34 0.55
N PHE A 122 -21.48 20.32 0.36
CA PHE A 122 -21.30 19.32 -0.68
C PHE A 122 -21.63 19.83 -2.11
N PHE A 123 -22.32 20.97 -2.26
CA PHE A 123 -22.95 21.38 -3.53
C PHE A 123 -22.54 22.76 -4.11
N GLY A 124 -21.75 23.63 -3.45
CA GLY A 124 -21.31 24.94 -4.02
C GLY A 124 -19.78 25.10 -4.18
N SER A 125 -19.20 25.91 -5.09
CA SER A 125 -19.69 26.69 -6.26
C SER A 125 -18.73 26.53 -7.45
N GLU A 126 -19.21 26.58 -8.70
CA GLU A 126 -18.39 26.50 -9.91
C GLU A 126 -17.50 27.75 -10.07
N HIS A 127 -16.19 27.63 -9.80
CA HIS A 127 -15.08 28.15 -10.61
C HIS A 127 -13.73 27.83 -9.95
N LEU A 128 -12.90 27.11 -10.70
CA LEU A 128 -11.48 26.88 -10.44
C LEU A 128 -10.74 28.19 -10.12
N SER A 129 -10.18 28.29 -8.92
CA SER A 129 -8.82 28.81 -8.77
C SER A 129 -8.01 27.68 -8.14
N ALA A 130 -6.84 27.41 -8.71
CA ALA A 130 -5.94 26.32 -8.32
C ALA A 130 -5.58 26.35 -6.81
N GLY A 131 -6.48 25.85 -5.97
CA GLY A 131 -6.15 25.26 -4.67
C GLY A 131 -5.50 23.90 -4.94
N PRO A 132 -4.70 23.38 -3.99
CA PRO A 132 -3.79 22.30 -4.28
C PRO A 132 -4.58 21.12 -4.83
N LYS A 133 -4.44 20.88 -6.15
CA LYS A 133 -4.68 19.55 -6.70
C LYS A 133 -3.97 18.62 -5.74
N MET A 134 -4.68 17.70 -5.08
CA MET A 134 -4.01 16.51 -4.56
C MET A 134 -3.12 16.07 -5.72
N LYS A 135 -1.80 16.20 -5.54
CA LYS A 135 -0.87 15.96 -6.64
C LYS A 135 -1.24 14.58 -7.17
N GLU A 136 -1.68 14.51 -8.42
CA GLU A 136 -1.49 13.29 -9.19
C GLU A 136 -0.07 12.87 -8.91
N LYS A 137 0.08 11.59 -8.55
CA LYS A 137 1.35 11.01 -8.16
C LYS A 137 2.42 11.59 -9.08
N SER A 138 3.47 12.16 -8.47
CA SER A 138 4.78 12.12 -9.12
C SER A 138 4.96 10.70 -9.67
N SER A 139 5.59 10.57 -10.84
CA SER A 139 5.90 9.32 -11.51
C SER A 139 5.93 8.11 -10.56
N PRO A 140 5.22 7.01 -10.85
CA PRO A 140 5.03 5.92 -9.90
C PRO A 140 6.36 5.53 -9.25
N ALA A 141 6.37 5.45 -7.92
CA ALA A 141 7.61 5.35 -7.17
C ALA A 141 8.17 3.92 -7.27
N ILE A 142 9.47 3.83 -7.53
CA ILE A 142 10.21 2.58 -7.65
C ILE A 142 10.85 2.28 -6.30
N PHE A 143 10.52 1.15 -5.70
CA PHE A 143 11.07 0.74 -4.41
C PHE A 143 12.12 -0.35 -4.58
N PHE A 144 13.24 -0.22 -3.89
CA PHE A 144 14.28 -1.24 -3.88
C PHE A 144 14.18 -2.08 -2.61
N SER A 145 14.00 -3.39 -2.79
CA SER A 145 14.01 -4.39 -1.71
C SER A 145 15.27 -5.25 -1.86
N TYR A 146 16.20 -5.16 -0.92
CA TYR A 146 17.49 -5.85 -0.96
C TYR A 146 18.01 -6.16 0.43
N ALA A 147 18.79 -7.25 0.55
CA ALA A 147 19.51 -7.53 1.78
C ALA A 147 20.81 -6.70 1.83
N TRP A 148 21.00 -5.95 2.91
CA TRP A 148 22.16 -5.07 3.09
C TRP A 148 23.49 -5.86 3.11
N GLY A 149 24.57 -5.16 2.79
CA GLY A 149 25.94 -5.68 2.89
C GLY A 149 26.30 -6.02 4.33
N ASP A 150 27.20 -6.99 4.51
CA ASP A 150 27.77 -7.38 5.79
C ASP A 150 29.23 -7.80 5.64
N GLY A 151 29.92 -7.95 6.77
CA GLY A 151 31.33 -8.39 6.77
C GLY A 151 31.54 -9.83 6.33
N GLU A 152 30.48 -10.57 6.01
CA GLU A 152 30.51 -11.95 5.54
C GLU A 152 30.51 -12.05 4.01
N GLU A 153 30.47 -10.90 3.31
CA GLU A 153 30.56 -10.84 1.86
C GLU A 153 31.92 -11.36 1.35
N THR A 154 31.88 -12.26 0.38
CA THR A 154 33.04 -12.68 -0.39
C THR A 154 32.86 -12.24 -1.84
N GLY A 155 33.84 -11.50 -2.39
CA GLY A 155 33.74 -10.94 -3.75
C GLY A 155 33.17 -9.52 -3.80
N GLU A 156 32.45 -9.20 -4.88
CA GLU A 156 31.83 -7.88 -5.04
C GLU A 156 30.62 -7.75 -4.11
N SER A 157 30.52 -6.62 -3.40
CA SER A 157 29.40 -6.37 -2.48
C SER A 157 28.05 -6.43 -3.20
N ARG A 158 27.06 -7.06 -2.57
CA ARG A 158 25.68 -7.09 -3.08
C ARG A 158 25.10 -5.68 -3.19
N GLU A 159 25.53 -4.76 -2.33
CA GLU A 159 25.08 -3.37 -2.36
C GLU A 159 25.57 -2.62 -3.60
N LYS A 160 26.67 -3.08 -4.22
CA LYS A 160 27.24 -2.38 -5.37
C LYS A 160 26.28 -2.29 -6.55
N VAL A 161 25.60 -3.39 -6.91
CA VAL A 161 24.60 -3.34 -8.01
C VAL A 161 23.40 -2.48 -7.63
N VAL A 162 23.01 -2.48 -6.36
CA VAL A 162 21.91 -1.68 -5.83
C VAL A 162 22.27 -0.19 -5.95
N ASP A 163 23.47 0.18 -5.50
CA ASP A 163 23.99 1.55 -5.58
C ASP A 163 24.16 2.02 -7.02
N ASP A 164 24.74 1.19 -7.89
CA ASP A 164 24.96 1.51 -9.30
C ASP A 164 23.62 1.73 -10.02
N LEU A 165 22.63 0.84 -9.86
CA LEU A 165 21.30 0.99 -10.46
C LEU A 165 20.54 2.19 -9.85
N PHE A 166 20.60 2.38 -8.54
CA PHE A 166 19.95 3.50 -7.87
C PHE A 166 20.50 4.84 -8.39
N GLY A 167 21.82 4.98 -8.48
CA GLY A 167 22.46 6.16 -9.03
C GLY A 167 22.14 6.36 -10.51
N SER A 168 22.01 5.28 -11.28
CA SER A 168 21.62 5.31 -12.69
C SER A 168 20.17 5.78 -12.88
N LEU A 169 19.22 5.26 -12.11
CA LEU A 169 17.82 5.71 -12.14
C LEU A 169 17.64 7.15 -11.67
N LEU A 170 18.39 7.59 -10.66
CA LEU A 170 18.36 8.99 -10.21
C LEU A 170 18.86 9.96 -11.29
N LYS A 171 19.88 9.58 -12.08
CA LYS A 171 20.37 10.41 -13.20
C LYS A 171 19.33 10.58 -14.30
N ASP A 172 18.43 9.61 -14.44
CA ASP A 172 17.35 9.59 -15.43
C ASP A 172 16.02 10.13 -14.86
N ASP A 173 16.06 10.85 -13.74
CA ASP A 173 14.91 11.50 -13.08
C ASP A 173 13.77 10.54 -12.63
N PHE A 174 14.06 9.26 -12.39
CA PHE A 174 13.09 8.35 -11.76
C PHE A 174 12.89 8.66 -10.26
N ASP A 175 11.64 8.58 -9.76
CA ASP A 175 11.34 8.56 -8.32
C ASP A 175 11.70 7.18 -7.76
N VAL A 176 12.97 7.00 -7.43
CA VAL A 176 13.48 5.77 -6.82
C VAL A 176 13.71 5.95 -5.31
N ARG A 177 13.18 5.01 -4.55
CA ARG A 177 13.29 4.93 -3.09
C ARG A 177 13.94 3.61 -2.75
N ARG A 178 14.87 3.65 -1.81
CA ARG A 178 15.51 2.46 -1.27
C ARG A 178 15.53 2.57 0.23
N ASP A 179 15.53 1.43 0.88
CA ASP A 179 15.81 1.38 2.31
C ASP A 179 17.20 2.00 2.54
N LYS A 180 17.26 3.08 3.32
CA LYS A 180 18.50 3.70 3.74
C LYS A 180 18.56 3.53 5.24
N LYS A 181 19.78 3.29 5.74
CA LYS A 181 20.22 3.25 7.14
C LYS A 181 19.73 4.38 8.09
N ASP A 182 18.90 5.30 7.60
CA ASP A 182 18.28 6.39 8.33
C ASP A 182 16.75 6.30 8.25
N VAL A 183 16.18 5.21 8.78
CA VAL A 183 15.07 5.39 9.71
C VAL A 183 15.65 6.32 10.76
N GLY A 184 15.40 7.62 10.66
CA GLY A 184 16.06 8.61 11.52
C GLY A 184 15.92 8.15 12.97
N TYR A 185 16.96 8.28 13.80
CA TYR A 185 16.95 7.83 15.20
C TYR A 185 15.57 8.05 15.86
N GLY A 186 14.78 6.97 16.03
CA GLY A 186 13.41 7.02 16.55
C GLY A 186 12.24 6.73 15.59
N GLU A 187 12.46 6.50 14.29
CA GLU A 187 11.40 6.10 13.35
C GLU A 187 11.17 4.56 13.34
N LEU A 188 9.99 4.10 12.88
CA LEU A 188 9.59 2.69 12.92
C LEU A 188 9.76 2.02 11.55
N ILE A 189 10.55 0.94 11.51
CA ILE A 189 10.75 0.07 10.34
C ILE A 189 9.41 -0.43 9.76
N SER A 190 8.34 -0.53 10.58
CA SER A 190 7.01 -0.95 10.15
C SER A 190 6.36 -0.03 9.13
N ASP A 191 6.64 1.27 9.18
CA ASP A 191 5.96 2.25 8.34
C ASP A 191 6.51 2.18 6.90
N PHE A 192 7.83 2.04 6.78
CA PHE A 192 8.52 1.79 5.51
C PHE A 192 8.12 0.45 4.87
N MET A 193 8.03 -0.62 5.66
CA MET A 193 7.56 -1.93 5.16
C MET A 193 6.11 -1.87 4.64
N SER A 194 5.25 -1.04 5.27
CA SER A 194 3.89 -0.83 4.78
C SER A 194 3.83 0.00 3.49
N GLU A 195 4.79 0.89 3.26
CA GLU A 195 4.91 1.67 2.02
C GLU A 195 5.39 0.80 0.85
N ILE A 196 6.38 -0.07 1.06
CA ILE A 196 6.87 -1.01 0.03
C ILE A 196 5.77 -1.95 -0.44
N GLY A 197 4.99 -2.53 0.49
CA GLY A 197 3.86 -3.39 0.12
C GLY A 197 2.80 -2.69 -0.75
N ARG A 198 2.78 -1.34 -0.75
CA ARG A 198 1.90 -0.49 -1.57
C ARG A 198 2.60 0.14 -2.77
N GLY A 199 3.90 -0.09 -2.95
CA GLY A 199 4.68 0.47 -4.04
C GLY A 199 4.10 0.12 -5.41
N ASP A 200 4.24 1.03 -6.37
CA ASP A 200 3.76 0.82 -7.74
C ASP A 200 4.63 -0.21 -8.46
N LEU A 201 5.95 -0.10 -8.27
CA LEU A 201 6.94 -1.00 -8.82
C LEU A 201 8.05 -1.27 -7.80
N ILE A 202 8.43 -2.53 -7.65
CA ILE A 202 9.37 -2.99 -6.64
C ILE A 202 10.48 -3.77 -7.34
N VAL A 203 11.71 -3.27 -7.25
CA VAL A 203 12.91 -3.95 -7.74
C VAL A 203 13.45 -4.81 -6.59
N VAL A 204 13.40 -6.13 -6.78
CA VAL A 204 13.79 -7.11 -5.77
C VAL A 204 15.18 -7.66 -6.10
N PHE A 205 16.16 -7.39 -5.25
CA PHE A 205 17.54 -7.84 -5.43
C PHE A 205 17.74 -9.19 -4.73
N VAL A 206 17.63 -10.26 -5.50
CA VAL A 206 17.59 -11.64 -5.00
C VAL A 206 19.01 -12.12 -4.66
N SER A 207 19.23 -12.39 -3.37
CA SER A 207 20.41 -13.01 -2.76
C SER A 207 20.01 -14.15 -1.80
N ASP A 208 20.92 -15.05 -1.45
CA ASP A 208 20.74 -16.05 -0.38
C ASP A 208 20.36 -15.35 0.92
N LYS A 209 21.06 -14.25 1.23
CA LYS A 209 20.74 -13.39 2.38
C LYS A 209 19.33 -12.81 2.30
N TYR A 210 18.86 -12.42 1.11
CA TYR A 210 17.48 -11.95 0.91
C TYR A 210 16.48 -13.05 1.28
N VAL A 211 16.65 -14.25 0.73
CA VAL A 211 15.70 -15.37 0.89
C VAL A 211 15.72 -15.94 2.30
N ARG A 212 16.79 -15.72 3.07
CA ARG A 212 16.87 -16.04 4.51
C ARG A 212 16.45 -14.89 5.43
N SER A 213 16.27 -13.66 4.92
CA SER A 213 15.97 -12.50 5.76
C SER A 213 14.48 -12.42 6.12
N PRO A 214 14.11 -12.41 7.41
CA PRO A 214 12.72 -12.22 7.85
C PRO A 214 12.10 -10.91 7.37
N TYR A 215 12.91 -9.85 7.22
CA TYR A 215 12.42 -8.57 6.74
C TYR A 215 12.14 -8.61 5.23
N CYS A 216 13.11 -9.10 4.44
CA CYS A 216 12.97 -9.18 2.99
C CYS A 216 11.83 -10.13 2.58
N MET A 217 11.76 -11.31 3.20
CA MET A 217 10.69 -12.26 2.92
C MET A 217 9.33 -11.78 3.44
N PHE A 218 9.28 -10.98 4.50
CA PHE A 218 8.04 -10.34 4.92
C PHE A 218 7.56 -9.30 3.90
N GLU A 219 8.45 -8.47 3.36
CA GLU A 219 8.10 -7.54 2.28
C GLU A 219 7.55 -8.29 1.06
N LEU A 220 8.25 -9.35 0.63
CA LEU A 220 7.81 -10.19 -0.49
C LEU A 220 6.42 -10.82 -0.25
N TYR A 221 6.21 -11.36 0.95
CA TYR A 221 4.93 -11.91 1.38
C TYR A 221 3.82 -10.85 1.38
N GLU A 222 4.09 -9.64 1.88
CA GLU A 222 3.11 -8.55 1.91
C GLU A 222 2.74 -8.09 0.49
N ILE A 223 3.68 -8.09 -0.45
CA ILE A 223 3.41 -7.80 -1.86
C ILE A 223 2.49 -8.87 -2.45
N ALA A 224 2.80 -10.15 -2.26
CA ALA A 224 1.95 -11.26 -2.69
C ALA A 224 0.55 -11.17 -2.10
N ARG A 225 0.46 -10.91 -0.78
CA ARG A 225 -0.81 -10.74 -0.08
C ARG A 225 -1.63 -9.56 -0.63
N ASN A 226 -1.00 -8.42 -0.90
CA ASN A 226 -1.68 -7.25 -1.48
C ASN A 226 -2.10 -7.49 -2.93
N CYS A 227 -1.40 -8.38 -3.64
CA CYS A 227 -1.79 -8.90 -4.94
C CYS A 227 -2.81 -10.06 -4.83
N LYS A 228 -3.37 -10.32 -3.65
CA LYS A 228 -4.30 -11.42 -3.37
C LYS A 228 -3.78 -12.81 -3.75
N PHE A 229 -2.46 -12.98 -3.74
CA PHE A 229 -1.78 -14.17 -4.25
C PHE A 229 -2.15 -14.48 -5.72
N GLU A 230 -2.44 -13.45 -6.52
CA GLU A 230 -2.59 -13.58 -7.97
C GLU A 230 -1.24 -13.33 -8.65
N LYS A 231 -0.68 -14.38 -9.26
CA LYS A 231 0.66 -14.36 -9.88
C LYS A 231 0.84 -13.25 -10.92
N ASP A 232 -0.17 -12.98 -11.74
CA ASP A 232 -0.12 -11.92 -12.75
C ASP A 232 0.01 -10.54 -12.12
N LEU A 233 -0.78 -10.25 -11.08
CA LEU A 233 -0.69 -9.00 -10.32
C LEU A 233 0.66 -8.88 -9.62
N PHE A 234 1.15 -9.96 -9.02
CA PHE A 234 2.47 -10.01 -8.37
C PHE A 234 3.60 -9.69 -9.36
N SER A 235 3.61 -10.36 -10.51
CA SER A 235 4.63 -10.18 -11.55
C SER A 235 4.61 -8.80 -12.21
N SER A 236 3.45 -8.14 -12.22
CA SER A 236 3.32 -6.75 -12.70
C SER A 236 3.98 -5.74 -11.78
N ARG A 237 4.06 -6.04 -10.47
CA ARG A 237 4.61 -5.16 -9.44
C ARG A 237 6.07 -5.42 -9.11
N ILE A 238 6.60 -6.59 -9.44
CA ILE A 238 7.97 -6.96 -9.11
C ILE A 238 8.85 -7.02 -10.36
N LEU A 239 10.08 -6.52 -10.21
CA LEU A 239 11.18 -6.69 -11.14
C LEU A 239 12.36 -7.34 -10.40
N PRO A 240 12.60 -8.65 -10.55
CA PRO A 240 13.70 -9.31 -9.87
C PRO A 240 15.04 -9.05 -10.56
N VAL A 241 16.07 -8.78 -9.76
CA VAL A 241 17.47 -8.61 -10.15
C VAL A 241 18.29 -9.63 -9.37
N ARG A 242 18.90 -10.61 -10.05
CA ARG A 242 19.72 -11.64 -9.38
C ARG A 242 21.08 -11.10 -9.04
N VAL A 243 21.32 -10.86 -7.73
CA VAL A 243 22.60 -10.31 -7.29
C VAL A 243 23.70 -11.34 -7.13
N GLU A 244 23.31 -12.61 -6.92
CA GLU A 244 24.19 -13.76 -6.94
C GLU A 244 23.51 -14.98 -7.58
N SER A 245 24.30 -16.01 -7.89
CA SER A 245 23.80 -17.20 -8.56
C SER A 245 23.22 -18.20 -7.55
N ILE A 246 21.91 -18.16 -7.35
CA ILE A 246 21.18 -19.13 -6.52
C ILE A 246 20.47 -20.14 -7.42
N ARG A 247 20.66 -21.43 -7.16
CA ARG A 247 20.04 -22.54 -7.89
C ARG A 247 18.74 -22.97 -7.20
N PHE A 248 17.68 -22.20 -7.42
CA PHE A 248 16.35 -22.57 -6.89
C PHE A 248 15.72 -23.76 -7.62
N ASP A 249 16.28 -24.19 -8.75
CA ASP A 249 15.91 -25.41 -9.46
C ASP A 249 16.56 -26.68 -8.86
N ASP A 250 17.47 -26.52 -7.90
CA ASP A 250 18.12 -27.62 -7.19
C ASP A 250 17.31 -28.01 -5.93
N PRO A 251 16.76 -29.24 -5.87
CA PRO A 251 16.02 -29.72 -4.70
C PRO A 251 16.82 -29.67 -3.40
N ASP A 252 18.13 -29.93 -3.44
CA ASP A 252 18.97 -29.91 -2.24
C ASP A 252 19.16 -28.47 -1.72
N MET A 253 19.14 -27.50 -2.63
CA MET A 253 19.17 -26.08 -2.27
C MET A 253 17.82 -25.63 -1.70
N LEU A 254 16.71 -26.03 -2.32
CA LEU A 254 15.36 -25.74 -1.81
C LEU A 254 15.16 -26.33 -0.40
N GLU A 255 15.56 -27.58 -0.18
CA GLU A 255 15.48 -28.24 1.12
C GLU A 255 16.19 -27.44 2.22
N GLN A 256 17.38 -26.90 1.94
CA GLN A 256 18.10 -26.06 2.92
C GLN A 256 17.33 -24.79 3.30
N TYR A 257 16.54 -24.21 2.39
CA TYR A 257 15.71 -23.05 2.70
C TYR A 257 14.44 -23.43 3.46
N PHE A 258 13.78 -24.54 3.09
CA PHE A 258 12.64 -25.06 3.86
C PHE A 258 13.06 -25.39 5.30
N SER A 259 14.13 -26.18 5.46
CA SER A 259 14.72 -26.50 6.76
C SER A 259 15.09 -25.25 7.57
N TYR A 260 15.58 -24.19 6.91
CA TYR A 260 15.88 -22.92 7.57
C TYR A 260 14.61 -22.25 8.15
N TRP A 261 13.56 -22.08 7.33
CA TRP A 261 12.33 -21.42 7.76
C TRP A 261 11.54 -22.24 8.78
N GLU A 262 11.54 -23.56 8.66
CA GLU A 262 10.99 -24.46 9.69
C GLU A 262 11.71 -24.30 11.03
N SER A 263 13.05 -24.23 11.01
CA SER A 263 13.85 -23.99 12.21
C SER A 263 13.56 -22.62 12.84
N GLU A 264 13.43 -21.57 12.03
CA GLU A 264 13.05 -20.23 12.51
C GLU A 264 11.64 -20.21 13.12
N GLU A 265 10.65 -20.83 12.48
CA GLU A 265 9.30 -20.97 13.05
C GLU A 265 9.35 -21.70 14.40
N GLN A 266 10.08 -22.82 14.46
CA GLN A 266 10.17 -23.64 15.66
C GLN A 266 10.85 -22.90 16.82
N LYS A 267 11.83 -22.03 16.55
CA LYS A 267 12.45 -21.16 17.57
C LYS A 267 11.44 -20.19 18.16
N TRP A 268 10.65 -19.52 17.33
CA TRP A 268 9.60 -18.60 17.78
C TRP A 268 8.48 -19.31 18.55
N GLU A 269 8.03 -20.46 18.04
CA GLU A 269 7.00 -21.26 18.71
C GLU A 269 7.45 -21.68 20.11
N ASN A 270 8.70 -22.15 20.23
CA ASN A 270 9.27 -22.52 21.53
C ASN A 270 9.38 -21.32 22.48
N LEU A 271 9.74 -20.14 21.98
CA LEU A 271 9.79 -18.91 22.77
C LEU A 271 8.40 -18.55 23.30
N ILE A 272 7.38 -18.56 22.44
CA ILE A 272 6.00 -18.22 22.80
C ILE A 272 5.45 -19.22 23.83
N ARG A 273 5.68 -20.51 23.60
CA ARG A 273 5.26 -21.56 24.53
C ARG A 273 5.92 -21.42 25.91
N LYS A 274 7.22 -21.07 25.97
CA LYS A 274 7.95 -20.91 27.24
C LYS A 274 7.61 -19.61 27.97
N ARG A 275 7.19 -18.56 27.27
CA ARG A 275 7.04 -17.20 27.80
C ARG A 275 5.60 -16.67 27.72
N THR A 276 4.59 -17.53 27.78
CA THR A 276 3.17 -17.20 27.51
C THR A 276 2.66 -15.92 28.21
N LYS A 277 3.12 -15.61 29.44
CA LYS A 277 2.69 -14.42 30.19
C LYS A 277 3.49 -13.13 29.87
N ASN A 278 4.63 -13.24 29.20
CA ASN A 278 5.61 -12.16 28.98
C ASN A 278 5.90 -11.91 27.50
N ILE A 279 5.14 -12.52 26.58
CA ILE A 279 5.25 -12.24 25.14
C ILE A 279 4.61 -10.89 24.84
N THR A 280 5.36 -10.03 24.16
CA THR A 280 4.83 -8.75 23.67
C THR A 280 4.03 -8.97 22.38
N PRO A 281 3.09 -8.07 22.05
CA PRO A 281 2.41 -8.10 20.75
C PRO A 281 3.37 -8.09 19.55
N ALA A 282 4.50 -7.39 19.65
CA ALA A 282 5.53 -7.37 18.60
C ALA A 282 6.22 -8.74 18.42
N GLN A 283 6.48 -9.46 19.51
CA GLN A 283 7.04 -10.81 19.45
C GLN A 283 6.04 -11.83 18.89
N SER A 284 4.77 -11.73 19.29
CA SER A 284 3.70 -12.54 18.69
C SER A 284 3.57 -12.25 17.19
N ARG A 285 3.64 -10.98 16.77
CA ARG A 285 3.63 -10.59 15.35
C ARG A 285 4.80 -11.21 14.58
N ARG A 286 6.03 -11.18 15.14
CA ARG A 286 7.20 -11.80 14.50
C ARG A 286 7.01 -13.30 14.27
N TYR A 287 6.46 -14.02 15.25
CA TYR A 287 6.11 -15.43 15.06
C TYR A 287 5.10 -15.64 13.92
N HIS A 288 4.02 -14.85 13.90
CA HIS A 288 3.02 -14.96 12.84
C HIS A 288 3.62 -14.66 11.45
N ILE A 289 4.44 -13.62 11.34
CA ILE A 289 5.19 -13.30 10.12
C ILE A 289 6.07 -14.47 9.68
N THR A 290 6.90 -15.01 10.58
CA THR A 290 7.77 -16.16 10.26
C THR A 290 6.96 -17.37 9.81
N LYS A 291 5.83 -17.64 10.46
CA LYS A 291 4.92 -18.72 10.11
C LYS A 291 4.28 -18.52 8.75
N ASP A 292 3.84 -17.31 8.44
CA ASP A 292 3.25 -16.97 7.15
C ASP A 292 4.27 -17.05 6.02
N ILE A 293 5.51 -16.60 6.26
CA ILE A 293 6.63 -16.79 5.33
C ILE A 293 6.87 -18.29 5.10
N ASN A 294 7.04 -19.09 6.16
CA ASN A 294 7.33 -20.52 6.04
C ASN A 294 6.26 -21.25 5.21
N ARG A 295 4.98 -20.99 5.50
CA ARG A 295 3.84 -21.59 4.79
C ARG A 295 3.79 -21.26 3.30
N ASN A 296 4.19 -20.05 2.93
CA ASN A 296 4.10 -19.55 1.55
C ASN A 296 5.46 -19.52 0.85
N PHE A 297 6.51 -20.02 1.48
CA PHE A 297 7.89 -19.90 1.00
C PHE A 297 8.06 -20.46 -0.42
N GLY A 298 7.57 -21.69 -0.64
CA GLY A 298 7.65 -22.36 -1.94
C GLY A 298 7.00 -21.53 -3.05
N GLU A 299 5.76 -21.08 -2.85
CA GLU A 299 5.04 -20.28 -3.84
C GLU A 299 5.73 -18.94 -4.14
N LEU A 300 6.21 -18.24 -3.10
CA LEU A 300 6.90 -16.96 -3.26
C LEU A 300 8.21 -17.11 -4.06
N VAL A 301 8.99 -18.16 -3.79
CA VAL A 301 10.25 -18.44 -4.49
C VAL A 301 9.98 -18.94 -5.91
N ASP A 302 8.97 -19.78 -6.12
CA ASP A 302 8.56 -20.25 -7.46
C ASP A 302 8.17 -19.05 -8.34
N TRP A 303 7.42 -18.09 -7.82
CA TRP A 303 7.09 -16.88 -8.57
C TRP A 303 8.30 -16.00 -8.84
N LEU A 304 9.19 -15.81 -7.85
CA LEU A 304 10.43 -15.07 -8.03
C LEU A 304 11.34 -15.68 -9.09
N THR A 305 11.36 -17.01 -9.20
CA THR A 305 12.26 -17.76 -10.09
C THR A 305 11.72 -17.92 -11.50
N ASP A 306 10.41 -18.05 -11.63
CA ASP A 306 9.70 -18.09 -12.92
C ASP A 306 9.77 -16.74 -13.66
N MET A 307 9.93 -15.64 -12.92
CA MET A 307 10.26 -14.35 -13.53
C MET A 307 11.68 -14.41 -14.12
N ASN A 308 11.81 -14.08 -15.42
CA ASN A 308 13.08 -14.06 -16.14
C ASN A 308 14.05 -13.01 -15.54
N ALA A 309 14.74 -13.40 -14.48
CA ALA A 309 15.73 -12.60 -13.80
C ALA A 309 17.08 -12.84 -14.47
N LYS A 310 17.46 -11.94 -15.38
CA LYS A 310 18.80 -11.92 -15.97
C LYS A 310 19.86 -11.69 -14.88
N THR A 311 21.07 -12.16 -15.13
CA THR A 311 22.19 -12.02 -14.18
C THR A 311 22.66 -10.57 -14.11
N ASN A 312 23.19 -10.15 -12.95
CA ASN A 312 23.78 -8.83 -12.74
C ASN A 312 24.72 -8.35 -13.86
N ALA A 313 25.56 -9.22 -14.40
CA ALA A 313 26.53 -8.86 -15.42
C ALA A 313 25.85 -8.38 -16.71
N ILE A 314 24.79 -9.07 -17.14
CA ILE A 314 24.00 -8.71 -18.32
C ILE A 314 23.19 -7.44 -18.03
N LEU A 315 22.67 -7.31 -16.81
CA LEU A 315 21.83 -6.18 -16.43
C LEU A 315 22.59 -4.85 -16.27
N ARG A 316 23.92 -4.87 -16.07
CA ARG A 316 24.75 -3.65 -15.98
C ARG A 316 25.15 -3.07 -17.34
N GLU A 317 24.99 -3.83 -18.43
CA GLU A 317 25.34 -3.36 -19.77
C GLU A 317 24.55 -2.11 -20.17
N ASN A 318 25.19 -1.21 -20.92
CA ASN A 318 24.59 0.03 -21.42
C ASN A 318 23.88 0.85 -20.32
N ASP A 319 24.49 0.95 -19.14
CA ASP A 319 23.92 1.69 -18.00
C ASP A 319 22.51 1.21 -17.62
N PHE A 320 22.37 -0.11 -17.45
CA PHE A 320 21.12 -0.77 -17.05
C PHE A 320 19.94 -0.56 -18.02
N ALA A 321 20.21 -0.40 -19.33
CA ALA A 321 19.19 -0.12 -20.33
C ALA A 321 18.01 -1.11 -20.31
N GLU A 322 18.26 -2.40 -20.14
CA GLU A 322 17.19 -3.41 -20.09
C GLU A 322 16.33 -3.29 -18.82
N VAL A 323 16.95 -3.01 -17.67
CA VAL A 323 16.22 -2.80 -16.41
C VAL A 323 15.36 -1.55 -16.53
N LYS A 324 15.91 -0.45 -17.07
CA LYS A 324 15.20 0.80 -17.32
C LYS A 324 14.02 0.60 -18.27
N ALA A 325 14.21 -0.15 -19.37
CA ALA A 325 13.13 -0.47 -20.30
C ALA A 325 12.02 -1.31 -19.64
N ALA A 326 12.39 -2.29 -18.81
CA ALA A 326 11.43 -3.10 -18.06
C ALA A 326 10.66 -2.29 -17.01
N ILE A 327 11.32 -1.34 -16.36
CA ILE A 327 10.71 -0.35 -15.44
C ILE A 327 9.70 0.49 -16.22
N LEU A 328 10.12 1.13 -17.31
CA LEU A 328 9.25 2.01 -18.11
C LEU A 328 7.99 1.29 -18.61
N ASN A 329 8.13 0.08 -19.14
CA ASN A 329 7.00 -0.72 -19.61
C ASN A 329 6.00 -1.01 -18.46
N ARG A 330 6.48 -1.39 -17.28
CA ARG A 330 5.62 -1.61 -16.11
C ARG A 330 4.94 -0.33 -15.64
N LEU A 331 5.67 0.78 -15.58
CA LEU A 331 5.11 2.09 -15.21
C LEU A 331 4.04 2.56 -16.20
N GLU A 332 4.18 2.27 -17.50
CA GLU A 332 3.16 2.55 -18.51
C GLU A 332 1.90 1.68 -18.33
N ASN A 333 2.06 0.40 -18.00
CA ASN A 333 0.92 -0.50 -17.77
C ASN A 333 0.17 -0.16 -16.48
N LEU A 334 0.85 0.39 -15.46
CA LEU A 334 0.22 0.86 -14.22
C LEU A 334 -0.60 2.16 -14.40
N LYS A 335 -0.42 2.88 -15.51
CA LYS A 335 -1.22 4.07 -15.86
C LYS A 335 -2.51 3.75 -16.61
N LYS A 336 -2.65 2.52 -17.13
CA LYS A 336 -3.84 2.03 -17.85
C LYS A 336 -4.79 1.38 -16.86
#